data_AF-A0A059X3Z4-F1
#
_entry.id   AF-A0A059X3Z4-F1
#
_cell.length_a   1.000
_cell.length_b   1.000
_cell.length_c   1.000
_cell.angle_alpha   90.00
_cell.angle_beta   90.00
_cell.angle_gamma   90.00
#
_symmetry.space_group_name_H-M   'P 1'
#
loop_
_entity.id
_entity.type
_entity.pdbx_description
1 polymer ?
#
loop_
_entity_poly.entity_id
_entity_poly.type
_entity_poly.pdbx_seq_one_letter_code
_entity_poly.pdbx_strand_id
1 'polypeptide(L)'
;NSVKHAKPFAVGFNCALGADLMRPHIAEMARVADCLVAAYPNAGLPNAMGQYDEQPHETSHELHEWAKDGIVNILGGCCGTTPDHIKHVADEVRDVTPRQIPERPKALRLSGLEPFELS
;
A
#
# COMPACT_ATOMS: atom_id res chain seq x y z
N ASN A 1 9.68 7.92 -9.32
CA ASN A 1 10.53 8.94 -9.98
C ASN A 1 10.03 10.35 -9.71
N SER A 2 8.80 10.70 -10.10
CA SER A 2 8.29 12.08 -10.07
C SER A 2 8.43 12.79 -8.72
N VAL A 3 8.23 12.08 -7.61
CA VAL A 3 8.26 12.64 -6.25
C VAL A 3 9.56 12.38 -5.48
N LYS A 4 10.51 11.62 -6.06
CA LYS A 4 11.73 11.19 -5.34
C LYS A 4 12.60 12.38 -4.89
N HIS A 5 12.62 13.45 -5.67
CA HIS A 5 13.41 14.66 -5.37
C HIS A 5 13.01 15.32 -4.04
N ALA A 6 11.78 15.10 -3.57
CA ALA A 6 11.30 15.62 -2.29
C ALA A 6 11.82 14.84 -1.07
N LYS A 7 12.56 13.74 -1.27
CA LYS A 7 13.06 12.85 -0.21
C LYS A 7 11.96 12.45 0.78
N PRO A 8 10.84 11.86 0.30
CA PRO A 8 9.71 11.54 1.17
C PRO A 8 10.10 10.49 2.21
N PHE A 9 9.52 10.62 3.41
CA PHE A 9 9.60 9.58 4.43
C PHE A 9 8.89 8.30 3.97
N ALA A 10 7.71 8.46 3.36
CA ALA A 10 6.92 7.38 2.79
C ALA A 10 6.19 7.85 1.53
N VAL A 11 5.88 6.91 0.63
CA VAL A 11 5.01 7.10 -0.53
C VAL A 11 3.98 5.97 -0.55
N GLY A 12 2.78 6.22 -1.07
CA GLY A 12 1.70 5.27 -0.92
C GLY A 12 0.45 5.60 -1.70
N PHE A 13 -0.55 4.75 -1.53
CA PHE A 13 -1.90 4.93 -2.06
C PHE A 13 -2.93 4.92 -0.92
N ASN A 14 -4.01 5.67 -1.12
CA ASN A 14 -5.19 5.61 -0.28
C ASN A 14 -6.45 5.71 -1.14
N CYS A 15 -7.57 5.16 -0.63
CA CYS A 15 -8.88 5.21 -1.29
C CYS A 15 -8.93 4.51 -2.65
N ALA A 16 -9.96 4.82 -3.44
CA ALA A 16 -10.32 4.30 -4.77
C ALA A 16 -10.61 2.78 -4.84
N LEU A 17 -9.83 1.96 -4.16
CA LEU A 17 -9.82 0.51 -4.25
C LEU A 17 -9.86 -0.12 -2.85
N GLY A 18 -10.49 -1.30 -2.77
CA GLY A 18 -10.28 -2.24 -1.66
C GLY A 18 -8.89 -2.88 -1.73
N ALA A 19 -8.53 -3.70 -0.74
CA ALA A 19 -7.20 -4.28 -0.68
C ALA A 19 -6.92 -5.22 -1.87
N ASP A 20 -7.75 -6.22 -2.19
CA ASP A 20 -7.50 -7.12 -3.33
C ASP A 20 -7.10 -6.39 -4.64
N LEU A 21 -7.87 -5.36 -5.03
CA LEU A 21 -7.62 -4.57 -6.24
C LEU A 21 -6.41 -3.62 -6.12
N MET A 22 -6.08 -3.15 -4.92
CA MET A 22 -4.95 -2.25 -4.69
C MET A 22 -3.61 -2.99 -4.67
N ARG A 23 -3.60 -4.29 -4.35
CA ARG A 23 -2.38 -5.10 -4.19
C ARG A 23 -1.37 -4.99 -5.33
N PRO A 24 -1.73 -5.13 -6.63
CA PRO A 24 -0.75 -5.02 -7.72
C PRO A 24 -0.05 -3.65 -7.77
N HIS A 25 -0.76 -2.58 -7.39
CA HIS A 25 -0.20 -1.23 -7.34
C HIS A 25 0.81 -1.08 -6.19
N ILE A 26 0.52 -1.68 -5.02
CA ILE A 26 1.45 -1.70 -3.88
C ILE A 26 2.69 -2.52 -4.23
N ALA A 27 2.54 -3.68 -4.88
CA ALA A 27 3.67 -4.50 -5.30
C ALA A 27 4.60 -3.75 -6.28
N GLU A 28 4.05 -3.04 -7.26
CA GLU A 28 4.86 -2.23 -8.18
C GLU A 28 5.54 -1.07 -7.46
N MET A 29 4.85 -0.41 -6.51
CA MET A 29 5.47 0.63 -5.70
C MET A 29 6.62 0.10 -4.84
N ALA A 30 6.43 -1.05 -4.20
CA ALA A 30 7.45 -1.73 -3.41
C ALA A 30 8.71 -2.00 -4.22
N ARG A 31 8.56 -2.41 -5.48
CA ARG A 31 9.68 -2.68 -6.37
C ARG A 31 10.54 -1.43 -6.64
N VAL A 32 9.93 -0.25 -6.72
CA VAL A 32 10.61 0.96 -7.21
C VAL A 32 10.93 2.00 -6.13
N ALA A 33 10.21 2.00 -5.01
CA ALA A 33 10.36 3.00 -3.96
C ALA A 33 11.64 2.77 -3.15
N ASP A 34 12.43 3.84 -3.00
CA ASP A 34 13.62 3.92 -2.14
C ASP A 34 13.31 4.57 -0.77
N CYS A 35 12.03 4.56 -0.39
CA CYS A 35 11.51 4.98 0.91
C CYS A 35 10.42 3.98 1.37
N LEU A 36 9.80 4.27 2.51
CA LEU A 36 8.72 3.44 3.05
C LEU A 36 7.50 3.44 2.11
N VAL A 37 6.83 2.30 2.02
CA VAL A 37 5.56 2.17 1.29
C VAL A 37 4.40 2.18 2.27
N ALA A 38 3.44 3.08 2.05
CA ALA A 38 2.23 3.20 2.85
C ALA A 38 0.98 2.83 2.05
N ALA A 39 -0.01 2.21 2.69
CA ALA A 39 -1.25 1.83 2.03
C ALA A 39 -2.46 1.96 2.96
N TYR A 40 -3.52 2.56 2.45
CA TYR A 40 -4.79 2.80 3.16
C TYR A 40 -5.96 2.46 2.22
N PRO A 41 -6.25 1.17 1.97
CA PRO A 41 -7.37 0.79 1.13
C PRO A 41 -8.71 1.12 1.79
N ASN A 42 -9.77 1.13 0.97
CA ASN A 42 -11.14 1.11 1.48
C ASN A 42 -11.47 -0.27 2.07
N ALA A 43 -12.54 -0.35 2.86
CA ALA A 43 -13.15 -1.64 3.25
C ALA A 43 -13.95 -2.21 2.06
N GLY A 44 -13.24 -2.66 1.04
CA GLY A 44 -13.80 -3.10 -0.24
C GLY A 44 -14.22 -1.95 -1.15
N LEU A 45 -14.98 -2.28 -2.21
CA LEU A 45 -15.62 -1.28 -3.07
C LEU A 45 -16.98 -0.86 -2.48
N PRO A 46 -17.40 0.40 -2.67
CA PRO A 46 -18.73 0.80 -2.25
C PRO A 46 -19.80 0.04 -3.05
N ASN A 47 -20.84 -0.41 -2.36
CA ASN A 47 -22.00 -1.03 -2.98
C ASN A 47 -22.87 0.02 -3.70
N ALA A 48 -23.98 -0.41 -4.33
CA ALA A 48 -24.88 0.47 -5.07
C ALA A 48 -25.50 1.60 -4.23
N MET A 49 -25.50 1.46 -2.90
CA MET A 49 -25.98 2.48 -1.95
C MET A 49 -24.83 3.37 -1.42
N GLY A 50 -23.60 3.19 -1.90
CA GLY A 50 -22.42 3.92 -1.43
C GLY A 50 -21.88 3.44 -0.08
N GLN A 51 -22.30 2.27 0.39
CA GLN A 51 -21.87 1.70 1.67
C GLN A 51 -20.75 0.66 1.47
N TYR A 52 -20.03 0.35 2.54
CA TYR A 52 -18.93 -0.60 2.55
C TYR A 52 -19.32 -1.80 3.42
N ASP A 53 -19.41 -2.98 2.79
CA ASP A 53 -19.93 -4.20 3.42
C ASP A 53 -18.82 -5.13 3.95
N GLU A 54 -17.57 -4.90 3.53
CA GLU A 54 -16.40 -5.67 3.95
C GLU A 54 -16.19 -5.54 5.47
N GLN A 55 -15.94 -6.68 6.11
CA GLN A 55 -15.81 -6.80 7.55
C GLN A 55 -14.35 -6.62 8.00
N PRO A 56 -14.11 -6.24 9.26
CA PRO A 56 -12.76 -6.05 9.81
C PRO A 56 -11.77 -7.18 9.53
N HIS A 57 -12.21 -8.43 9.66
CA HIS A 57 -11.37 -9.60 9.46
C HIS A 57 -10.99 -9.83 7.99
N GLU A 58 -11.88 -9.49 7.05
CA GLU A 58 -11.64 -9.61 5.61
C GLU A 58 -10.54 -8.64 5.18
N THR A 59 -10.68 -7.35 5.51
CA THR A 59 -9.64 -6.34 5.24
C THR A 59 -8.31 -6.72 5.89
N SER A 60 -8.34 -7.19 7.14
CA SER A 60 -7.11 -7.55 7.85
C SER A 60 -6.39 -8.75 7.25
N HIS A 61 -7.12 -9.75 6.75
CA HIS A 61 -6.55 -10.92 6.10
C HIS A 61 -5.80 -10.51 4.82
N GLU A 62 -6.40 -9.66 3.98
CA GLU A 62 -5.75 -9.18 2.76
C GLU A 62 -4.50 -8.34 3.06
N LEU A 63 -4.58 -7.46 4.05
CA LEU A 63 -3.46 -6.61 4.46
C LEU A 63 -2.33 -7.39 5.14
N HIS A 64 -2.65 -8.49 5.83
CA HIS A 64 -1.67 -9.40 6.40
C HIS A 64 -0.83 -10.08 5.32
N GLU A 65 -1.46 -10.54 4.24
CA GLU A 65 -0.73 -11.15 3.13
C GLU A 65 0.21 -10.15 2.45
N TRP A 66 -0.16 -8.87 2.35
CA TRP A 66 0.76 -7.82 1.88
C TRP A 66 1.97 -7.64 2.81
N ALA A 67 1.73 -7.65 4.12
CA ALA A 67 2.79 -7.51 5.10
C ALA A 67 3.76 -8.70 5.02
N LYS A 68 3.23 -9.92 4.96
CA LYS A 68 4.01 -11.16 4.82
C LYS A 68 4.84 -11.21 3.54
N ASP A 69 4.26 -10.76 2.44
CA ASP A 69 4.97 -10.66 1.15
C ASP A 69 6.03 -9.56 1.14
N GLY A 70 6.10 -8.75 2.21
CA GLY A 70 7.11 -7.71 2.36
C GLY A 70 6.94 -6.60 1.33
N ILE A 71 5.71 -6.27 0.94
CA ILE A 71 5.43 -5.21 -0.04
C ILE A 71 4.99 -3.88 0.59
N VAL A 72 4.82 -3.83 1.92
CA VAL A 72 4.33 -2.63 2.63
C VAL A 72 5.09 -2.37 3.94
N ASN A 73 5.12 -1.11 4.36
CA ASN A 73 5.74 -0.66 5.62
C ASN A 73 4.73 -0.06 6.59
N ILE A 74 3.74 0.66 6.08
CA ILE A 74 2.74 1.38 6.87
C ILE A 74 1.36 1.00 6.36
N LEU A 75 0.50 0.52 7.26
CA LEU A 75 -0.86 0.11 6.96
C LEU A 75 -1.86 0.97 7.72
N GLY A 76 -2.98 1.23 7.08
CA GLY A 76 -4.15 1.83 7.70
C GLY A 76 -5.40 1.58 6.86
N GLY A 77 -6.40 2.43 7.02
CA GLY A 77 -7.67 2.32 6.31
C GLY A 77 -8.16 3.66 5.78
N CYS A 78 -8.98 3.62 4.72
CA CYS A 78 -9.66 4.78 4.16
C CYS A 78 -11.19 4.63 4.28
N CYS A 79 -11.96 4.84 3.22
CA CYS A 79 -13.41 4.82 3.30
C CYS A 79 -13.95 3.43 3.70
N GLY A 80 -14.97 3.41 4.56
CA GLY A 80 -15.57 2.17 5.09
C GLY A 80 -14.82 1.54 6.27
N THR A 81 -13.53 1.85 6.45
CA THR A 81 -12.76 1.31 7.58
C THR A 81 -13.18 1.96 8.90
N THR A 82 -13.15 1.16 9.97
CA THR A 82 -13.57 1.57 11.33
C THR A 82 -12.44 1.26 12.33
N PRO A 83 -12.55 1.71 13.60
CA PRO A 83 -11.59 1.30 14.64
C PRO A 83 -11.43 -0.21 14.77
N ASP A 84 -12.49 -0.99 14.53
CA ASP A 84 -12.43 -2.46 14.56
C ASP A 84 -11.58 -3.02 13.41
N HIS A 85 -11.65 -2.43 12.22
CA HIS A 85 -10.78 -2.78 11.10
C HIS A 85 -9.31 -2.54 11.46
N ILE A 86 -9.00 -1.34 11.97
CA ILE A 86 -7.62 -1.00 12.34
C ILE A 86 -7.09 -1.90 13.45
N LYS A 87 -7.95 -2.28 14.42
CA LYS A 87 -7.58 -3.24 15.46
C LYS A 87 -7.20 -4.61 14.87
N HIS A 88 -8.03 -5.17 13.99
CA HIS A 88 -7.74 -6.47 13.37
C HIS A 88 -6.46 -6.42 12.53
N VAL A 89 -6.28 -5.37 11.72
CA VAL A 89 -5.05 -5.16 10.95
C VAL A 89 -3.83 -5.11 11.86
N ALA A 90 -3.87 -4.33 12.93
CA ALA A 90 -2.75 -4.20 13.87
C ALA A 90 -2.44 -5.51 14.61
N ASP A 91 -3.45 -6.31 14.93
CA ASP A 91 -3.26 -7.60 15.60
C ASP A 91 -2.68 -8.66 14.64
N GLU A 92 -3.15 -8.75 13.39
CA GLU A 92 -2.65 -9.70 12.38
C GLU A 92 -1.18 -9.43 11.98
N VAL A 93 -0.81 -8.16 11.81
CA VAL A 93 0.53 -7.79 11.31
C VAL A 93 1.58 -7.57 12.41
N ARG A 94 1.20 -7.76 13.69
CA ARG A 94 2.03 -7.42 14.87
C ARG A 94 3.45 -7.99 14.83
N ASP A 95 3.57 -9.24 14.43
CA ASP A 95 4.84 -9.98 14.43
C ASP A 95 5.45 -10.09 13.02
N VAL A 96 4.90 -9.37 12.05
CA VAL A 96 5.39 -9.36 10.67
C VAL A 96 6.50 -8.32 10.52
N THR A 97 7.62 -8.71 9.92
CA THR A 97 8.71 -7.79 9.66
C THR A 97 8.34 -6.87 8.49
N PRO A 98 8.39 -5.53 8.65
CA PRO A 98 8.09 -4.62 7.57
C PRO A 98 9.02 -4.81 6.36
N ARG A 99 8.50 -4.48 5.18
CA ARG A 99 9.25 -4.47 3.93
C ARG A 99 10.64 -3.85 4.06
N GLN A 100 11.66 -4.53 3.52
CA GLN A 100 12.99 -3.93 3.37
C GLN A 100 13.03 -2.95 2.19
N ILE A 101 13.62 -1.78 2.40
CA ILE A 101 13.77 -0.77 1.34
C ILE A 101 14.88 -1.25 0.38
N PRO A 102 14.61 -1.41 -0.92
CA PRO A 102 15.58 -1.93 -1.87
C PRO A 102 16.62 -0.86 -2.18
N GLU A 103 17.88 -1.26 -2.26
CA GLU A 103 18.91 -0.45 -2.89
C GLU A 103 18.73 -0.50 -4.40
N ARG A 104 18.76 0.66 -5.05
CA ARG A 104 18.65 0.77 -6.51
C ARG A 104 19.90 1.42 -7.07
N PRO A 105 20.49 0.88 -8.16
CA PRO A 105 21.62 1.50 -8.83
C PRO A 105 21.32 2.94 -9.24
N LYS A 106 22.35 3.78 -9.26
CA LYS A 106 22.24 5.13 -9.83
C LYS A 106 22.03 5.00 -11.34
N ALA A 107 20.94 5.56 -11.84
CA ALA A 107 20.57 5.59 -13.24
C ALA A 107 19.80 6.87 -13.54
N LEU A 108 19.82 7.34 -14.79
CA LEU A 108 18.96 8.43 -15.22
C LEU A 108 17.52 7.91 -15.29
N ARG A 109 16.65 8.47 -14.45
CA ARG A 109 15.26 8.08 -14.33
C ARG A 109 14.36 9.27 -14.56
N LEU A 110 13.57 9.21 -15.61
CA LEU A 110 12.64 10.26 -15.99
C LEU A 110 11.21 9.79 -15.71
N SER A 111 10.32 10.76 -15.56
CA SER A 111 8.88 10.54 -15.37
C SER A 111 8.10 11.49 -16.26
N GLY A 112 7.13 10.94 -16.99
CA GLY A 112 6.16 11.67 -17.80
C GLY A 112 4.85 10.87 -17.83
N LEU A 113 4.29 10.64 -19.02
CA LEU A 113 3.19 9.69 -19.19
C LEU A 113 3.62 8.25 -18.89
N GLU A 114 4.88 7.92 -19.18
CA GLU A 114 5.48 6.62 -18.95
C GLU A 114 6.80 6.78 -18.17
N PRO A 115 7.19 5.79 -17.35
CA PRO A 115 8.51 5.77 -16.74
C PRO A 115 9.59 5.46 -17.80
N PHE A 116 10.69 6.21 -17.77
CA PHE A 116 11.87 5.93 -18.60
C PHE A 116 13.12 5.81 -17.72
N GLU A 117 13.88 4.74 -17.92
CA GLU A 117 15.13 4.46 -17.21
C GLU A 117 16.23 4.15 -18.23
N LEU A 118 17.33 4.91 -18.17
CA LEU A 118 18.54 4.65 -18.95
C LEU A 118 19.52 3.87 -18.06
N SER A 119 19.66 2.57 -18.35
CA SER A 119 20.48 1.60 -17.61
C SER A 119 21.75 1.23 -18.34
#